data_AF-A0A2Z3ICP5-F1
#
_entry.id   AF-A0A2Z3ICP5-F1
#
_cell.length_a   1.000
_cell.length_b   1.000
_cell.length_c   1.000
_cell.angle_alpha   90.00
_cell.angle_beta   90.00
_cell.angle_gamma   90.00
#
_symmetry.space_group_name_H-M   'P 1'
#
loop_
_entity.id
_entity.type
_entity.pdbx_description
1 polymer ?
#
loop_
_entity_poly.entity_id
_entity_poly.type
_entity_poly.pdbx_seq_one_letter_code
_entity_poly.pdbx_strand_id
1 'polypeptide(L)'
;MSGWPRTFHPDPEAPLYRVDQGSPYRVKADFRVDFTNGGHVEAKDFLLDIEGEDVTPERLAEMIVSAMNLLRAGPVTIFSMQIVRRGEHADAVPARAPAP
;
A
#
# COMPACT_ATOMS: atom_id res chain seq x y z
N MET A 1 9.10 -1.52 -18.44
CA MET A 1 9.24 -0.12 -17.99
C MET A 1 8.94 -0.11 -16.51
N SER A 2 9.90 0.12 -15.62
CA SER A 2 9.61 0.28 -14.19
C SER A 2 10.38 1.49 -13.68
N GLY A 3 9.66 2.60 -13.49
CA GLY A 3 10.17 3.83 -12.90
C GLY A 3 10.05 3.83 -11.38
N TRP A 4 10.35 2.69 -10.72
CA TRP A 4 10.30 2.55 -9.26
C TRP A 4 11.72 2.54 -8.67
N PRO A 5 11.92 3.02 -7.43
CA PRO A 5 10.92 3.55 -6.50
C PRO A 5 10.40 4.95 -6.89
N ARG A 6 9.19 5.30 -6.42
CA ARG A 6 8.61 6.65 -6.55
C ARG A 6 8.09 7.10 -5.20
N THR A 7 8.30 8.38 -4.91
CA THR A 7 7.85 9.02 -3.68
C THR A 7 6.67 9.94 -3.98
N PHE A 8 5.65 9.85 -3.14
CA PHE A 8 4.44 10.64 -3.20
C PHE A 8 4.23 11.37 -1.88
N HIS A 9 3.59 12.52 -1.96
CA HIS A 9 3.15 13.29 -0.80
C HIS A 9 1.63 13.15 -0.73
N PRO A 10 1.08 12.29 0.14
CA PRO A 10 -0.35 12.12 0.28
C PRO A 10 -1.03 13.45 0.62
N ASP A 11 -2.14 13.75 -0.06
CA ASP A 11 -2.99 14.88 0.30
C ASP A 11 -3.71 14.54 1.62
N PRO A 12 -3.55 15.34 2.70
CA PRO A 12 -4.25 15.12 3.95
C PRO A 12 -5.79 15.24 3.82
N GLU A 13 -6.28 15.92 2.78
CA GLU A 13 -7.70 16.07 2.47
C GLU A 13 -8.21 15.00 1.49
N ALA A 14 -7.35 14.05 1.08
CA ALA A 14 -7.75 12.96 0.21
C ALA A 14 -8.92 12.14 0.81
N PRO A 15 -9.83 11.60 -0.02
CA PRO A 15 -10.91 10.75 0.47
C PRO A 15 -10.35 9.58 1.30
N LEU A 16 -10.92 9.34 2.47
CA LEU A 16 -10.50 8.25 3.34
C LEU A 16 -10.60 6.90 2.62
N TYR A 17 -9.63 6.04 2.87
CA TYR A 17 -9.70 4.66 2.47
C TYR A 17 -10.87 3.97 3.19
N ARG A 18 -11.71 3.28 2.42
CA ARG A 18 -12.77 2.42 2.94
C ARG A 18 -12.45 1.00 2.54
N VAL A 19 -12.31 0.14 3.54
CA VAL A 19 -12.10 -1.28 3.30
C VAL A 19 -13.39 -1.89 2.73
N ASP A 20 -13.26 -2.61 1.62
CA ASP A 20 -14.30 -3.47 1.08
C ASP A 20 -13.81 -4.92 1.10
N GLN A 21 -14.15 -5.63 2.18
CA GLN A 21 -13.76 -7.02 2.35
C GLN A 21 -14.37 -7.96 1.29
N GLY A 22 -15.40 -7.51 0.58
CA GLY A 22 -16.03 -8.23 -0.53
C GLY A 22 -15.35 -8.00 -1.87
N SER A 23 -14.38 -7.07 -1.95
CA SER A 23 -13.77 -6.75 -3.23
C SER A 23 -13.03 -7.96 -3.84
N PRO A 24 -13.25 -8.25 -5.14
CA PRO A 24 -12.52 -9.27 -5.86
C PRO A 24 -11.07 -8.86 -6.19
N TYR A 25 -10.70 -7.59 -6.01
CA TYR A 25 -9.38 -7.06 -6.34
C TYR A 25 -8.71 -6.41 -5.14
N ARG A 26 -7.39 -6.56 -5.11
CA ARG A 26 -6.49 -5.94 -4.15
C ARG A 26 -5.30 -5.37 -4.86
N VAL A 27 -4.64 -4.42 -4.21
CA VAL A 27 -3.31 -3.98 -4.59
C VAL A 27 -2.31 -4.52 -3.58
N LYS A 28 -1.28 -5.23 -4.09
CA LYS A 28 -0.12 -5.69 -3.34
C LYS A 28 1.03 -4.71 -3.54
N ALA A 29 1.60 -4.19 -2.45
CA ALA A 29 2.66 -3.21 -2.53
C ALA A 29 3.75 -3.39 -1.48
N ASP A 30 4.96 -3.03 -1.88
CA ASP A 30 6.07 -2.74 -0.98
C ASP A 30 6.19 -1.23 -0.86
N PHE A 31 6.22 -0.71 0.35
CA PHE A 31 6.31 0.73 0.57
C PHE A 31 6.98 1.09 1.89
N ARG A 32 7.46 2.33 1.97
CA ARG A 32 7.90 3.00 3.18
C ARG A 32 7.10 4.30 3.37
N VAL A 33 6.63 4.54 4.59
CA VAL A 33 6.07 5.82 5.02
C VAL A 33 7.07 6.49 5.96
N ASP A 34 7.58 7.64 5.57
CA ASP A 34 8.41 8.49 6.44
C ASP A 34 7.52 9.36 7.32
N PHE A 35 7.88 9.56 8.59
CA PHE A 35 7.15 10.48 9.47
C PHE A 35 7.83 11.85 9.53
N THR A 36 7.01 12.90 9.57
CA THR A 36 7.50 14.29 9.68
C THR A 36 8.18 14.60 11.02
N ASN A 37 7.99 13.75 12.03
CA ASN A 37 8.63 13.81 13.34
C ASN A 37 9.81 12.82 13.49
N GLY A 38 10.25 12.19 12.40
CA GLY A 38 11.37 11.26 12.37
C GLY A 38 10.98 9.79 12.49
N GLY A 39 11.80 8.93 11.89
CA GLY A 39 11.51 7.50 11.76
C GLY A 39 10.67 7.17 10.51
N HIS A 40 10.40 5.88 10.31
CA HIS A 40 9.58 5.38 9.21
C HIS A 40 8.95 4.02 9.56
N VAL A 41 7.89 3.66 8.83
CA VAL A 41 7.35 2.30 8.77
C VAL A 41 7.56 1.77 7.36
N GLU A 42 8.01 0.53 7.24
CA GLU A 42 8.12 -0.17 5.96
C GLU A 42 7.27 -1.44 5.97
N ALA A 43 6.62 -1.72 4.86
CA ALA A 43 5.81 -2.91 4.64
C ALA A 43 6.24 -3.64 3.36
N LYS A 44 6.09 -4.96 3.39
CA LYS A 44 6.39 -5.88 2.29
C LYS A 44 5.18 -6.77 2.01
N ASP A 45 4.87 -6.96 0.73
CA ASP A 45 3.71 -7.74 0.27
C ASP A 45 2.38 -7.30 0.93
N PHE A 46 2.23 -6.00 1.22
CA PHE A 46 1.04 -5.48 1.92
C PHE A 46 -0.15 -5.42 0.97
N LEU A 47 -1.33 -5.86 1.43
CA LEU A 47 -2.54 -5.92 0.61
C LEU A 47 -3.59 -4.91 1.09
N LEU A 48 -4.15 -4.15 0.14
CA LEU A 48 -5.29 -3.26 0.36
C LEU A 48 -6.40 -3.64 -0.62
N ASP A 49 -7.64 -3.78 -0.12
CA ASP A 49 -8.83 -3.96 -0.96
C ASP A 49 -9.07 -2.71 -1.81
N ILE A 50 -9.45 -2.87 -3.08
CA ILE A 50 -9.75 -1.76 -4.00
C ILE A 50 -11.11 -1.96 -4.66
N GLU A 51 -11.87 -0.89 -4.94
CA GLU A 51 -13.24 -1.01 -5.49
C GLU A 51 -13.28 -1.47 -6.97
N GLY A 52 -12.18 -1.33 -7.71
CA GLY A 52 -12.09 -1.66 -9.14
C GLY A 52 -10.85 -2.48 -9.49
N GLU A 53 -10.54 -2.57 -10.79
CA GLU A 53 -9.41 -3.39 -11.30
C GLU A 53 -8.08 -2.63 -11.35
N ASP A 54 -8.06 -1.37 -10.93
CA ASP A 54 -6.89 -0.51 -10.98
C ASP A 54 -6.91 0.54 -9.86
N VAL A 55 -5.74 1.08 -9.55
CA VAL A 55 -5.55 2.23 -8.65
C VAL A 55 -4.27 2.95 -9.07
N THR A 56 -4.23 4.27 -8.96
CA THR A 56 -2.99 5.00 -9.26
C THR A 56 -2.00 4.90 -8.10
N PRO A 57 -0.68 4.99 -8.36
CA PRO A 57 0.34 5.10 -7.31
C PRO A 57 0.09 6.21 -6.29
N GLU A 58 -0.34 7.37 -6.78
CA GLU A 58 -0.66 8.54 -5.97
C GLU A 58 -1.83 8.22 -5.02
N ARG A 59 -2.89 7.59 -5.53
CA ARG A 59 -4.03 7.17 -4.72
C ARG A 59 -3.67 6.06 -3.73
N LEU A 60 -2.80 5.13 -4.12
CA LEU A 60 -2.29 4.09 -3.24
C LEU A 60 -1.53 4.69 -2.04
N ALA A 61 -0.72 5.73 -2.26
CA ALA A 61 -0.02 6.41 -1.16
C ALA A 61 -0.98 7.03 -0.13
N GLU A 62 -2.07 7.64 -0.59
CA GLU A 62 -3.15 8.17 0.28
C GLU A 62 -3.86 7.05 1.03
N MET A 63 -4.19 5.95 0.34
CA MET A 63 -4.84 4.78 0.94
C MET A 63 -3.97 4.16 2.04
N ILE A 64 -2.66 4.03 1.81
CA ILE A 64 -1.68 3.51 2.78
C ILE A 64 -1.73 4.33 4.08
N VAL A 65 -1.62 5.66 3.99
CA VAL A 65 -1.66 6.53 5.18
C VAL A 65 -3.02 6.46 5.88
N SER A 66 -4.11 6.46 5.11
CA SER A 66 -5.47 6.38 5.65
C SER A 66 -5.75 5.03 6.33
N ALA A 67 -5.32 3.92 5.74
CA ALA A 67 -5.59 2.57 6.25
C ALA A 67 -4.85 2.28 7.56
N MET A 68 -3.61 2.78 7.69
CA MET A 68 -2.81 2.59 8.89
C MET A 68 -3.08 3.63 9.98
N ASN A 69 -3.92 4.65 9.70
CA ASN A 69 -4.25 5.73 10.62
C ASN A 69 -3.00 6.39 11.25
N LEU A 70 -1.98 6.65 10.42
CA LEU A 70 -0.69 7.16 10.88
C LEU A 70 -0.73 8.66 11.19
N LEU A 71 -0.50 9.02 12.45
CA LEU A 71 -0.31 10.41 12.86
C LEU A 71 1.04 10.94 12.35
N ARG A 72 1.07 12.17 11.80
CA ARG A 72 2.29 12.83 11.27
C ARG A 72 2.95 12.10 10.09
N ALA A 73 2.19 11.29 9.35
CA ALA A 73 2.66 10.70 8.09
C ALA A 73 3.17 11.78 7.14
N GLY A 74 4.34 11.52 6.57
CA GLY A 74 4.99 12.33 5.55
C GLY A 74 4.94 11.62 4.20
N PRO A 75 6.02 11.70 3.41
CA PRO A 75 6.06 11.07 2.10
C PRO A 75 5.96 9.55 2.16
N VAL A 76 5.33 8.97 1.14
CA VAL A 76 5.24 7.52 0.93
C VAL A 76 6.09 7.16 -0.27
N THR A 77 7.07 6.29 -0.10
CA THR A 77 7.88 5.73 -1.18
C THR A 77 7.38 4.33 -1.49
N ILE A 78 6.91 4.10 -2.71
CA ILE A 78 6.44 2.80 -3.18
C ILE A 78 7.58 2.17 -4.01
N PHE A 79 7.93 0.93 -3.67
CA PHE A 79 9.00 0.16 -4.32
C PHE A 79 8.45 -0.81 -5.37
N SER A 80 7.26 -1.34 -5.13
CA SER A 80 6.53 -2.18 -6.07
C SER A 80 5.03 -2.07 -5.84
N MET A 81 4.27 -2.32 -6.90
CA MET A 81 2.82 -2.29 -6.89
C MET A 81 2.31 -3.29 -7.92
N GLN A 82 1.34 -4.11 -7.52
CA GLN A 82 0.72 -5.11 -8.37
C GLN A 82 -0.76 -5.27 -8.00
N ILE A 83 -1.66 -5.19 -8.97
CA ILE A 83 -3.06 -5.58 -8.76
C ILE A 83 -3.15 -7.11 -8.74
N VAL A 84 -3.85 -7.67 -7.76
CA VAL A 84 -4.06 -9.10 -7.58
C VAL A 84 -5.55 -9.39 -7.38
N ARG A 85 -5.99 -10.57 -7.84
CA ARG A 85 -7.34 -11.06 -7.56
C ARG A 85 -7.37 -11.82 -6.24
N ARG A 86 -8.44 -11.62 -5.47
CA ARG A 86 -8.65 -12.31 -4.21
C ARG A 86 -8.71 -13.83 -4.43
N GLY A 87 -8.00 -14.58 -3.58
CA GLY A 87 -8.01 -16.05 -3.59
C GLY A 87 -7.06 -16.69 -4.62
N GLU A 88 -6.27 -15.89 -5.33
CA GLU A 88 -5.19 -16.39 -6.20
C GLU A 88 -3.84 -16.46 -5.46
N HIS A 89 -2.87 -17.17 -6.03
CA HIS A 89 -1.55 -17.37 -5.40
C HIS A 89 -0.82 -16.07 -5.07
N ALA A 90 -1.02 -15.00 -5.85
CA ALA A 90 -0.37 -13.70 -5.62
C ALA A 90 -1.00 -12.88 -4.48
N ASP A 91 -2.19 -13.27 -4.00
CA ASP A 91 -2.95 -12.67 -2.89
C ASP A 91 -2.68 -13.38 -1.54
N ALA A 92 -2.01 -14.54 -1.57
CA ALA A 92 -1.55 -15.21 -0.36
C ALA A 92 -0.26 -14.56 0.15
N VAL A 93 -0.19 -14.29 1.46
CA VAL A 93 1.06 -13.92 2.13
C VAL A 93 2.08 -15.02 1.81
N PRO A 94 3.28 -14.72 1.28
CA PRO A 94 4.33 -15.72 1.27
C PRO A 94 4.57 -16.08 2.73
N ALA A 95 4.29 -17.33 3.11
CA ALA A 95 4.66 -17.84 4.42
C ALA A 95 6.16 -17.61 4.55
N ARG A 96 6.55 -16.56 5.28
CA ARG A 96 7.93 -16.32 5.64
C ARG A 96 8.32 -17.52 6.46
N ALA A 97 9.00 -18.47 5.83
CA ALA A 97 9.58 -19.60 6.55
C ALA A 97 10.41 -19.00 7.69
N PRO A 98 10.28 -19.52 8.93
CA PRO A 98 11.16 -19.09 10.00
C PRO A 98 12.61 -19.28 9.52
N ALA A 99 13.43 -18.25 9.71
CA ALA A 99 14.85 -18.33 9.42
C ALA A 99 15.47 -19.52 10.20
N PRO A 100 16.47 -20.22 9.62
CA PRO A 100 17.10 -21.37 10.26
C PRO A 100 17.77 -21.01 11.58
#